data_AF-A0A075G291-F1
#
_entry.id   AF-A0A075G291-F1
#
_cell.length_a   1.000
_cell.length_b   1.000
_cell.length_c   1.000
_cell.angle_alpha   90.00
_cell.angle_beta   90.00
_cell.angle_gamma   90.00
#
_symmetry.space_group_name_H-M   'P 1'
#
loop_
_entity.id
_entity.type
_entity.pdbx_description
1 polymer ?
#
loop_
_entity_poly.entity_id
_entity_poly.type
_entity_poly.pdbx_seq_one_letter_code
_entity_poly.pdbx_strand_id
1 'polypeptide(L)' 'MNNGDTVSLEGGYTTTFRNEIQLNKGRKDGKLEVTSG' A
#
# COMPACT_ATOMS: atom_id res chain seq x y z
N MET A 1 -11.14 0.04 -4.38
CA MET A 1 -10.51 0.97 -3.43
C MET A 1 -11.11 2.33 -3.64
N ASN A 2 -11.89 2.74 -2.67
CA ASN A 2 -12.39 4.07 -2.52
C ASN A 2 -11.67 4.73 -1.34
N ASN A 3 -11.76 6.05 -1.28
CA ASN A 3 -11.32 6.76 -0.09
C ASN A 3 -12.18 6.34 1.10
N GLY A 4 -11.54 5.93 2.20
CA GLY A 4 -12.22 5.41 3.39
C GLY A 4 -12.19 3.89 3.54
N ASP A 5 -11.82 3.14 2.49
CA ASP A 5 -11.67 1.68 2.57
C ASP A 5 -10.55 1.30 3.55
N THR A 6 -10.79 0.27 4.35
CA THR A 6 -9.73 -0.45 5.06
C THR A 6 -9.11 -1.46 4.11
N VAL A 7 -7.78 -1.44 4.03
CA VAL A 7 -7.01 -2.32 3.14
C VAL A 7 -5.94 -3.10 3.89
N SER A 8 -5.67 -4.31 3.42
CA SER A 8 -4.50 -5.12 3.82
C SER A 8 -3.46 -5.07 2.70
N LEU A 9 -2.20 -4.80 3.06
CA LEU A 9 -1.06 -4.77 2.15
C LEU A 9 -0.01 -5.81 2.58
N GLU A 10 0.32 -6.73 1.68
CA GLU A 10 1.40 -7.71 1.85
C GLU A 10 2.48 -7.48 0.78
N GLY A 11 3.75 -7.75 1.12
CA GLY A 11 4.87 -7.51 0.21
C GLY A 11 5.05 -6.03 -0.17
N GLY A 12 4.69 -5.12 0.75
CA GLY A 12 4.91 -3.69 0.61
C GLY A 12 6.35 -3.28 0.92
N TYR A 13 6.77 -2.13 0.41
CA TYR A 13 8.08 -1.55 0.70
C TYR A 13 7.96 -0.04 0.91
N THR A 14 8.86 0.52 1.72
CA THR A 14 8.92 1.96 1.94
C THR A 14 10.00 2.61 1.08
N THR A 15 9.73 3.84 0.64
CA THR A 15 10.71 4.70 -0.03
C THR A 15 10.63 6.11 0.53
N THR A 16 11.74 6.82 0.48
CA THR A 16 11.75 8.26 0.77
C THR A 16 11.76 9.05 -0.54
N PHE A 17 10.80 9.94 -0.72
CA PHE A 17 10.77 10.88 -1.84
C PHE A 17 10.36 12.25 -1.33
N ARG A 18 11.16 13.28 -1.63
CA ARG A 18 10.93 14.66 -1.16
C ARG A 18 10.71 14.77 0.36
N ASN A 19 11.51 14.03 1.14
CA ASN A 19 11.42 13.94 2.60
C ASN A 19 10.13 13.31 3.16
N GLU A 20 9.32 12.68 2.31
CA GLU A 20 8.15 11.91 2.74
C GLU A 20 8.42 10.41 2.63
N ILE A 21 8.06 9.67 3.67
CA ILE A 21 8.04 8.20 3.64
C ILE A 21 6.76 7.76 2.95
N GLN A 22 6.90 7.01 1.86
CA GLN A 22 5.80 6.45 1.10
C GLN A 22 5.77 4.94 1.27
N LEU A 23 4.58 4.37 1.49
CA LEU A 23 4.35 2.93 1.47
C LEU A 23 3.85 2.51 0.09
N ASN A 24 4.59 1.64 -0.58
CA ASN A 24 4.32 1.20 -1.95
C ASN A 24 4.01 -0.30 -1.98
N LYS A 25 3.17 -0.72 -2.93
CA LYS A 25 2.94 -2.14 -3.23
C LYS A 25 4.11 -2.71 -4.02
N GLY A 26 4.63 -3.86 -3.61
CA GLY A 26 5.59 -4.65 -4.40
C GLY A 26 5.07 -4.92 -5.81
N ARG A 27 5.91 -4.74 -6.83
CA ARG A 27 5.47 -4.84 -8.24
C ARG A 27 5.14 -6.27 -8.67
N LYS A 28 5.90 -7.26 -8.20
CA LYS A 28 5.81 -8.65 -8.66
C LYS A 28 4.92 -9.51 -7.77
N ASP A 29 5.04 -9.34 -6.46
CA ASP A 29 4.51 -10.22 -5.42
C ASP A 29 3.71 -9.45 -4.34
N GLY A 30 3.66 -8.12 -4.44
CA GLY A 30 2.87 -7.31 -3.51
C GLY A 30 1.36 -7.46 -3.76
N LYS A 31 0.61 -7.66 -2.68
CA LYS A 31 -0.83 -7.87 -2.68
C LYS A 31 -1.52 -6.76 -1.92
N LEU A 32 -2.60 -6.21 -2.47
CA LEU A 32 -3.40 -5.17 -1.83
C LEU A 32 -4.87 -5.54 -1.95
N GLU A 33 -5.52 -5.75 -0.81
CA GLU A 33 -6.91 -6.20 -0.72
C GLU A 33 -7.74 -5.25 0.14
N VAL A 34 -8.97 -5.01 -0.26
CA VAL A 34 -9.95 -4.29 0.58
C VAL A 34 -10.52 -5.29 1.59
N THR A 35 -10.38 -4.97 2.87
CA THR A 35 -10.91 -5.81 3.97
C THR A 35 -12.22 -5.28 4.53
N SER A 36 -12.50 -3.98 4.35
CA SER A 36 -13.78 -3.34 4.65
C SER A 36 -13.91 -2.04 3.83
N GLY A 37 -15.11 -1.66 3.43
CA GLY A 37 -15.42 -0.38 2.76
C GLY A 37 -16.72 0.22 3.25
#